data_AF-A0A6L8BBI9-F1
#
_entry.id   AF-A0A6L8BBI9-F1
#
_cell.length_a   1.000
_cell.length_b   1.000
_cell.length_c   1.000
_cell.angle_alpha   90.00
_cell.angle_beta   90.00
_cell.angle_gamma   90.00
#
_symmetry.space_group_name_H-M   'P 1'
#
loop_
_entity.id
_entity.type
_entity.pdbx_description
1 polymer ?
#
loop_
_entity_poly.entity_id
_entity_poly.type
_entity_poly.pdbx_seq_one_letter_code
_entity_poly.pdbx_strand_id
1 'polypeptide(L)'
;MKQCTVAALALAVSGMAAGVVNAHHSAAAAFTTNIIEVEGTVTDFNFTNPHIEVFFDVVGEDGEVTEWRASGSAANLMRRRGWTAQTVQPGQYMRISGREARNGVPMVLLGNMSEVDPADGFLVRVVEGESDYVEPVGAAPLALTLDDGRPNFTGAWTMGPGGGMAAGGMGMGGGPGDRTPPPYNEAGTTAAAVFDPVSDPVVACEPPGLVRQAAFTPHPVRMTQLDDRIILEYEEYGGRREILLDAPLPGDVEHTHLGYSTARYEGDTLVIESGGLLENYTSPNGNPVSNQTTTIETFRRMDDPDIGAALALETIITDPVYLTGPWTLRWLKYYTPDYEFIPVDCRVPPVYQPPG
;
A
#
# COMPACT_ATOMS: atom_id res chain seq x y z
N MET A 1 -34.35 -64.74 15.58
CA MET A 1 -33.61 -64.13 16.71
C MET A 1 -32.41 -63.40 16.13
N LYS A 2 -32.25 -62.10 16.46
CA LYS A 2 -30.97 -61.35 16.61
C LYS A 2 -30.04 -61.34 15.37
N GLN A 3 -29.64 -60.24 14.73
CA GLN A 3 -29.45 -58.84 15.15
C GLN A 3 -29.56 -57.93 13.92
N CYS A 4 -30.17 -56.75 14.08
CA CYS A 4 -30.00 -55.62 13.18
C CYS A 4 -28.63 -54.99 13.43
N THR A 5 -27.81 -54.85 12.40
CA THR A 5 -26.58 -54.05 12.45
C THR A 5 -26.86 -52.74 11.72
N VAL A 6 -27.09 -51.68 12.49
CA VAL A 6 -27.19 -50.30 11.97
C VAL A 6 -25.76 -49.84 11.67
N ALA A 7 -25.42 -49.71 10.40
CA ALA A 7 -24.19 -49.03 9.98
C ALA A 7 -24.43 -47.52 10.08
N ALA A 8 -23.91 -46.90 11.15
CA ALA A 8 -23.86 -45.45 11.26
C ALA A 8 -22.79 -44.92 10.29
N LEU A 9 -23.24 -44.33 9.17
CA LEU A 9 -22.39 -43.54 8.28
C LEU A 9 -22.02 -42.25 9.03
N ALA A 10 -20.82 -42.22 9.63
CA ALA A 10 -20.24 -40.97 10.11
C ALA A 10 -19.83 -40.15 8.88
N LEU A 11 -20.68 -39.19 8.47
CA LEU A 11 -20.26 -38.11 7.59
C LEU A 11 -19.22 -37.29 8.36
N ALA A 12 -17.94 -37.53 8.08
CA ALA A 12 -16.89 -36.58 8.40
C ALA A 12 -17.16 -35.32 7.59
N VAL A 13 -17.80 -34.33 8.21
CA VAL A 13 -17.81 -32.96 7.72
C VAL A 13 -16.37 -32.48 7.84
N SER A 14 -15.61 -32.62 6.74
CA SER A 14 -14.35 -31.92 6.57
C SER A 14 -14.65 -30.43 6.62
N GLY A 15 -14.51 -29.84 7.81
CA GLY A 15 -14.38 -28.40 7.94
C GLY A 15 -13.15 -27.99 7.16
N MET A 16 -13.36 -27.42 5.97
CA MET A 16 -12.36 -26.58 5.33
C MET A 16 -12.08 -25.46 6.32
N ALA A 17 -10.99 -25.61 7.08
CA ALA A 17 -10.36 -24.48 7.70
C ALA A 17 -10.03 -23.53 6.54
N ALA A 18 -10.78 -22.43 6.44
CA ALA A 18 -10.40 -21.30 5.62
C ALA A 18 -9.04 -20.84 6.14
N GLY A 19 -7.98 -21.37 5.52
CA GLY A 19 -6.63 -20.90 5.74
C GLY A 19 -6.66 -19.40 5.49
N VAL A 20 -6.22 -18.63 6.47
CA VAL A 20 -6.03 -17.20 6.33
C VAL A 20 -4.96 -17.05 5.26
N VAL A 21 -5.37 -16.82 4.01
CA VAL A 21 -4.45 -16.54 2.92
C VAL A 21 -3.88 -15.17 3.24
N ASN A 22 -2.65 -15.14 3.77
CA ASN A 22 -1.88 -13.92 3.94
C ASN A 22 -1.52 -13.39 2.55
N ALA A 23 -2.47 -12.67 1.96
CA ALA A 23 -2.31 -11.97 0.70
C ALA A 23 -1.60 -10.63 0.99
N HIS A 24 -0.30 -10.58 0.67
CA HIS A 24 0.57 -9.41 0.86
C HIS A 24 1.16 -8.92 -0.47
N HIS A 25 0.27 -8.29 -1.21
CA HIS A 25 0.36 -7.12 -2.06
C HIS A 25 1.38 -6.86 -3.20
N SER A 26 2.26 -7.79 -3.55
CA SER A 26 3.02 -7.87 -4.83
C SER A 26 4.02 -9.02 -4.70
N ALA A 27 4.37 -9.35 -3.46
CA ALA A 27 5.33 -10.38 -3.16
C ALA A 27 4.92 -11.80 -3.60
N ALA A 28 3.62 -12.10 -3.73
CA ALA A 28 3.17 -13.42 -4.19
C ALA A 28 3.46 -13.65 -5.69
N ALA A 29 3.42 -12.58 -6.48
CA ALA A 29 3.77 -12.58 -7.89
C ALA A 29 5.28 -12.82 -8.07
N ALA A 30 6.11 -12.11 -7.30
CA ALA A 30 7.56 -12.14 -7.45
C ALA A 30 8.28 -13.25 -6.68
N PHE A 31 7.76 -13.70 -5.53
CA PHE A 31 8.51 -14.54 -4.59
C PHE A 31 7.79 -15.84 -4.23
N THR A 32 8.56 -16.91 -4.00
CA THR A 32 8.08 -18.20 -3.49
C THR A 32 7.83 -18.11 -1.97
N THR A 33 7.42 -19.19 -1.30
CA THR A 33 7.35 -19.23 0.17
C THR A 33 8.64 -19.70 0.83
N ASN A 34 9.64 -20.12 0.03
CA ASN A 34 10.91 -20.61 0.55
C ASN A 34 11.76 -19.44 1.04
N ILE A 35 12.35 -19.59 2.22
CA ILE A 35 13.25 -18.59 2.80
C ILE A 35 14.68 -19.06 2.53
N ILE A 36 15.49 -18.18 1.96
CA ILE A 36 16.92 -18.38 1.76
C ILE A 36 17.70 -17.33 2.55
N GLU A 37 18.99 -17.58 2.73
CA GLU A 37 19.94 -16.63 3.28
C GLU A 37 21.04 -16.38 2.24
N VAL A 38 21.39 -15.12 2.07
CA VAL A 38 22.39 -14.66 1.10
C VAL A 38 23.27 -13.64 1.78
N GLU A 39 24.58 -13.79 1.63
CA GLU A 39 25.57 -12.86 2.18
C GLU A 39 26.29 -12.10 1.06
N GLY A 40 26.49 -10.80 1.26
CA GLY A 40 27.16 -9.98 0.26
C GLY A 40 27.47 -8.57 0.73
N THR A 41 28.14 -7.81 -0.12
CA THR A 41 28.55 -6.43 0.17
C THR A 41 27.54 -5.45 -0.44
N VAL A 42 26.95 -4.59 0.37
CA VAL A 42 26.00 -3.57 -0.11
C VAL A 42 26.68 -2.64 -1.11
N THR A 43 26.03 -2.43 -2.25
CA THR A 43 26.45 -1.50 -3.30
C THR A 43 25.61 -0.24 -3.31
N ASP A 44 24.30 -0.34 -3.01
CA ASP A 44 23.38 0.80 -2.94
C ASP A 44 22.19 0.50 -2.00
N PHE A 45 21.57 1.56 -1.47
CA PHE A 45 20.35 1.48 -0.69
C PHE A 45 19.36 2.56 -1.12
N ASN A 46 18.25 2.13 -1.72
CA ASN A 46 17.19 3.02 -2.16
C ASN A 46 16.07 3.09 -1.11
N PHE A 47 16.03 4.18 -0.34
CA PHE A 47 14.97 4.45 0.63
C PHE A 47 13.87 5.32 0.00
N THR A 48 13.12 4.72 -0.91
CA THR A 48 12.04 5.38 -1.67
C THR A 48 10.78 4.52 -1.68
N ASN A 49 9.65 5.12 -2.05
CA ASN A 49 8.42 4.39 -2.30
C ASN A 49 8.38 3.88 -3.75
N PRO A 50 7.68 2.77 -4.05
CA PRO A 50 6.75 2.05 -3.17
C PRO A 50 7.40 1.01 -2.24
N HIS A 51 8.68 0.67 -2.43
CA HIS A 51 9.40 -0.32 -1.63
C HIS A 51 10.86 0.11 -1.46
N ILE A 52 11.42 -0.11 -0.27
CA ILE A 52 12.88 0.03 -0.10
C ILE A 52 13.60 -1.07 -0.88
N GLU A 53 14.80 -0.76 -1.37
CA GLU A 53 15.63 -1.71 -2.12
C GLU A 53 17.07 -1.67 -1.62
N VAL A 54 17.63 -2.84 -1.29
CA VAL A 54 19.06 -3.01 -1.00
C VAL A 54 19.70 -3.75 -2.17
N PHE A 55 20.72 -3.15 -2.76
CA PHE A 55 21.54 -3.77 -3.80
C PHE A 55 22.85 -4.25 -3.18
N PHE A 56 23.30 -5.45 -3.52
CA PHE A 56 24.49 -6.05 -2.92
C PHE A 56 25.16 -7.08 -3.83
N ASP A 57 26.48 -7.14 -3.78
CA ASP A 57 27.29 -8.08 -4.55
C ASP A 57 27.53 -9.37 -3.75
N VAL A 58 27.23 -10.50 -4.38
CA VAL A 58 27.44 -11.85 -3.84
C VAL A 58 28.53 -12.55 -4.63
N VAL A 59 29.54 -13.07 -3.93
CA VAL A 59 30.63 -13.82 -4.54
C VAL A 59 30.30 -15.31 -4.49
N GLY A 60 30.16 -15.94 -5.66
CA GLY A 60 29.94 -17.37 -5.81
C GLY A 60 31.16 -18.21 -5.45
N GLU A 61 30.98 -19.53 -5.34
CA GLU A 61 32.07 -20.48 -5.07
C GLU A 61 33.15 -20.49 -6.16
N ASP A 62 32.78 -20.11 -7.38
CA ASP A 62 33.65 -19.94 -8.54
C ASP A 62 34.37 -18.58 -8.59
N GLY A 63 34.07 -17.69 -7.65
CA GLY A 63 34.57 -16.33 -7.60
C GLY A 63 33.83 -15.35 -8.51
N GLU A 64 32.75 -15.77 -9.17
CA GLU A 64 31.88 -14.88 -9.94
C GLU A 64 31.11 -13.95 -9.00
N VAL A 65 31.01 -12.67 -9.39
CA VAL A 65 30.24 -11.67 -8.63
C VAL A 65 28.89 -11.50 -9.30
N THR A 66 27.83 -11.79 -8.55
CA THR A 66 26.44 -11.56 -8.96
C THR A 66 25.86 -10.38 -8.18
N GLU A 67 25.27 -9.41 -8.87
CA GLU A 67 24.46 -8.37 -8.20
C GLU A 67 23.13 -8.98 -7.74
N TRP A 68 22.80 -8.80 -6.48
CA TRP A 68 21.55 -9.20 -5.86
C TRP A 68 20.73 -7.99 -5.40
N ARG A 69 19.41 -8.19 -5.34
CA ARG A 69 18.44 -7.20 -4.85
C ARG A 69 17.60 -7.76 -3.71
N ALA A 70 17.54 -7.06 -2.58
CA ALA A 70 16.58 -7.35 -1.50
C ALA A 70 15.50 -6.26 -1.46
N SER A 71 14.27 -6.64 -1.78
CA SER A 71 13.11 -5.74 -1.81
C SER A 71 12.31 -5.82 -0.52
N GLY A 72 12.07 -4.68 0.11
CA GLY A 72 11.40 -4.57 1.39
C GLY A 72 9.98 -4.01 1.33
N SER A 73 9.51 -3.60 2.49
CA SER A 73 8.26 -2.87 2.67
C SER A 73 8.34 -1.42 2.14
N ALA A 74 7.19 -0.75 2.01
CA ALA A 74 7.16 0.68 1.69
C ALA A 74 8.02 1.51 2.65
N ALA A 75 8.79 2.45 2.09
CA ALA A 75 9.73 3.26 2.86
C ALA A 75 9.05 4.03 3.98
N ASN A 76 7.79 4.43 3.81
CA ASN A 76 7.08 5.14 4.88
C ASN A 76 6.71 4.24 6.07
N LEU A 77 6.46 2.95 5.83
CA LEU A 77 6.23 1.95 6.86
C LEU A 77 7.55 1.55 7.53
N MET A 78 8.65 1.54 6.77
CA MET A 78 9.99 1.36 7.32
C MET A 78 10.43 2.57 8.15
N ARG A 79 10.08 3.80 7.75
CA ARG A 79 10.33 5.03 8.54
C ARG A 79 9.64 4.98 9.90
N ARG A 80 8.41 4.47 9.97
CA ARG A 80 7.70 4.23 11.24
C ARG A 80 8.39 3.19 12.14
N ARG A 81 9.23 2.33 11.56
CA ARG A 81 10.07 1.36 12.27
C ARG A 81 11.45 1.91 12.60
N GLY A 82 11.72 3.20 12.39
CA GLY A 82 13.01 3.84 12.67
C GLY A 82 14.05 3.71 11.56
N TRP A 83 13.67 3.22 10.37
CA TRP A 83 14.60 3.19 9.24
C TRP A 83 14.68 4.57 8.57
N THR A 84 15.86 4.92 8.10
CA THR A 84 16.15 6.11 7.31
C THR A 84 16.97 5.71 6.10
N ALA A 85 17.24 6.66 5.19
CA ALA A 85 18.16 6.46 4.08
C ALA A 85 19.62 6.18 4.51
N GLN A 86 19.92 6.19 5.82
CA GLN A 86 21.26 5.93 6.38
C GLN A 86 21.34 4.61 7.16
N THR A 87 20.23 3.87 7.32
CA THR A 87 20.19 2.60 8.07
C THR A 87 21.12 1.53 7.49
N VAL A 88 21.31 1.57 6.16
CA VAL A 88 22.21 0.71 5.40
C VAL A 88 23.08 1.61 4.50
N GLN A 89 24.36 1.29 4.38
CA GLN A 89 25.32 2.05 3.59
C GLN A 89 26.17 1.13 2.70
N PRO A 90 26.58 1.60 1.52
CA PRO A 90 27.52 0.88 0.66
C PRO A 90 28.79 0.45 1.42
N GLY A 91 29.27 -0.75 1.14
CA GLY A 91 30.45 -1.35 1.76
C GLY A 91 30.16 -2.18 3.01
N GLN A 92 28.95 -2.16 3.56
CA GLN A 92 28.57 -3.05 4.66
C GLN A 92 28.42 -4.49 4.17
N TYR A 93 28.96 -5.45 4.92
CA TYR A 93 28.79 -6.87 4.63
C TYR A 93 27.59 -7.42 5.39
N MET A 94 26.59 -7.87 4.65
CA MET A 94 25.26 -8.16 5.17
C MET A 94 24.90 -9.61 4.95
N ARG A 95 24.35 -10.23 5.99
CA ARG A 95 23.57 -11.47 5.91
C ARG A 95 22.09 -11.10 5.80
N ILE A 96 21.48 -11.46 4.68
CA ILE A 96 20.09 -11.14 4.36
C ILE A 96 19.33 -12.45 4.23
N SER A 97 18.24 -12.58 5.00
CA SER A 97 17.29 -13.69 4.87
C SER A 97 15.97 -13.18 4.29
N GLY A 98 15.36 -13.95 3.41
CA GLY A 98 14.17 -13.51 2.72
C GLY A 98 13.54 -14.58 1.86
N ARG A 99 12.33 -14.31 1.36
CA ARG A 99 11.68 -15.23 0.43
C ARG A 99 12.36 -15.13 -0.92
N GLU A 100 12.80 -16.24 -1.50
CA GLU A 100 13.48 -16.23 -2.80
C GLU A 100 12.54 -15.79 -3.92
N ALA A 101 13.07 -15.07 -4.91
CA ALA A 101 12.34 -14.73 -6.11
C ALA A 101 11.99 -15.97 -6.93
N ARG A 102 10.88 -15.90 -7.65
CA ARG A 102 10.53 -16.89 -8.67
C ARG A 102 11.50 -16.79 -9.84
N ASN A 103 11.57 -17.88 -10.62
CA ASN A 103 12.35 -17.96 -11.86
C ASN A 103 13.87 -17.80 -11.69
N GLY A 104 14.40 -17.88 -10.45
CA GLY A 104 15.83 -17.95 -10.18
C GLY A 104 16.61 -16.65 -10.35
N VAL A 105 15.92 -15.50 -10.45
CA VAL A 105 16.60 -14.20 -10.47
C VAL A 105 17.25 -13.90 -9.10
N PRO A 106 18.42 -13.23 -9.05
CA PRO A 106 19.15 -12.94 -7.82
C PRO A 106 18.44 -11.86 -6.98
N MET A 107 17.33 -12.24 -6.36
CA MET A 107 16.46 -11.34 -5.62
C MET A 107 15.76 -12.04 -4.46
N VAL A 108 15.57 -11.33 -3.35
CA VAL A 108 14.80 -11.80 -2.18
C VAL A 108 13.79 -10.76 -1.71
N LEU A 109 12.65 -11.21 -1.20
CA LEU A 109 11.78 -10.39 -0.37
C LEU A 109 12.39 -10.32 1.02
N LEU A 110 12.84 -9.13 1.40
CA LEU A 110 13.53 -8.88 2.65
C LEU A 110 12.71 -9.37 3.86
N GLY A 111 13.26 -10.34 4.58
CA GLY A 111 12.78 -10.81 5.88
C GLY A 111 13.59 -10.16 6.99
N ASN A 112 14.73 -10.76 7.34
CA ASN A 112 15.67 -10.21 8.32
C ASN A 112 16.99 -9.82 7.66
N MET A 113 17.69 -8.88 8.28
CA MET A 113 19.00 -8.43 7.82
C MET A 113 19.92 -8.19 9.01
N SER A 114 21.17 -8.59 8.89
CA SER A 114 22.19 -8.43 9.92
C SER A 114 23.53 -8.10 9.28
N GLU A 115 24.29 -7.23 9.94
CA GLU A 115 25.68 -6.97 9.57
C GLU A 115 26.55 -8.00 10.26
N VAL A 116 27.45 -8.63 9.52
CA VAL A 116 28.34 -9.68 10.02
C VAL A 116 29.78 -9.41 9.58
N ASP A 117 30.76 -9.86 10.37
CA ASP A 117 32.17 -9.74 9.99
C ASP A 117 32.46 -10.77 8.87
N PRO A 118 32.94 -10.34 7.69
CA PRO A 118 33.22 -11.26 6.57
C PRO A 118 34.38 -12.23 6.86
N ALA A 119 35.23 -11.97 7.86
CA ALA A 119 36.38 -12.82 8.18
C ALA A 119 35.99 -14.07 8.97
N ASP A 120 34.99 -13.98 9.86
CA ASP A 120 34.60 -15.06 10.77
C ASP A 120 33.08 -15.29 10.88
N GLY A 121 32.26 -14.48 10.21
CA GLY A 121 30.80 -14.57 10.20
C GLY A 121 30.15 -14.12 11.52
N PHE A 122 30.89 -13.49 12.42
CA PHE A 122 30.36 -13.04 13.71
C PHE A 122 29.35 -11.90 13.53
N LEU A 123 28.24 -11.96 14.26
CA LEU A 123 27.20 -10.94 14.23
C LEU A 123 27.74 -9.61 14.77
N VAL A 124 27.80 -8.59 13.92
CA VAL A 124 28.12 -7.21 14.31
C VAL A 124 26.87 -6.57 14.92
N ARG A 125 25.75 -6.63 14.19
CA ARG A 125 24.44 -6.15 14.65
C ARG A 125 23.29 -6.77 13.84
N VAL A 126 22.13 -6.87 14.45
CA VAL A 126 20.87 -7.03 13.70
C VAL A 126 20.46 -5.66 13.19
N VAL A 127 20.07 -5.56 11.92
CA VAL A 127 19.58 -4.30 11.36
C VAL A 127 18.12 -4.12 11.74
N GLU A 128 17.92 -3.33 12.78
CA GLU A 128 16.63 -2.78 13.18
C GLU A 128 16.67 -1.26 12.98
N GLY A 129 15.50 -0.63 12.87
CA GLY A 129 15.48 0.82 12.84
C GLY A 129 15.66 1.38 14.24
N GLU A 130 16.52 2.38 14.37
CA GLU A 130 16.66 3.13 15.61
C GLU A 130 15.51 4.15 15.66
N SER A 131 14.45 3.81 16.41
CA SER A 131 13.24 4.61 16.43
C SER A 131 13.38 5.85 17.31
N ASP A 132 13.96 6.92 16.76
CA ASP A 132 13.65 8.30 17.18
C ASP A 132 12.34 8.80 16.53
N TYR A 133 11.68 7.95 15.73
CA TYR A 133 10.36 8.23 15.17
C TYR A 133 9.35 8.37 16.32
N VAL A 134 9.09 9.62 16.68
CA VAL A 134 7.95 9.99 17.49
C VAL A 134 6.76 9.97 16.54
N GLU A 135 5.82 9.02 16.72
CA GLU A 135 4.53 9.12 16.04
C GLU A 135 4.01 10.54 16.25
N PRO A 136 3.59 11.25 15.18
CA PRO A 136 3.10 12.61 15.31
C PRO A 136 2.06 12.64 16.43
N VAL A 137 2.43 13.27 17.54
CA VAL A 137 1.49 13.51 18.63
C VAL A 137 0.55 14.54 18.06
N GLY A 138 -0.65 14.13 17.69
CA GLY A 138 -1.50 14.91 16.80
C GLY A 138 -2.05 16.22 17.39
N ALA A 139 -1.53 16.71 18.51
CA ALA A 139 -1.85 18.00 19.09
C ALA A 139 -1.39 19.24 18.27
N ALA A 140 -1.12 19.09 16.96
CA ALA A 140 -0.78 20.22 16.11
C ALA A 140 -2.05 21.03 15.81
N PRO A 141 -2.13 22.30 16.25
CA PRO A 141 -3.31 23.12 15.99
C PRO A 141 -3.40 23.41 14.49
N LEU A 142 -4.51 23.02 13.88
CA LEU A 142 -4.89 23.42 12.52
C LEU A 142 -6.15 24.27 12.62
N ALA A 143 -6.12 25.49 12.08
CA ALA A 143 -7.30 26.35 12.01
C ALA A 143 -8.48 25.56 11.43
N LEU A 144 -9.69 25.76 11.97
CA LEU A 144 -10.87 25.03 11.49
C LEU A 144 -11.31 25.49 10.10
N THR A 145 -11.05 26.75 9.76
CA THR A 145 -11.42 27.38 8.50
C THR A 145 -10.23 28.07 7.85
N LEU A 146 -10.30 28.23 6.53
CA LEU A 146 -9.44 29.12 5.76
C LEU A 146 -9.87 30.58 5.96
N ASP A 147 -9.08 31.53 5.43
CA ASP A 147 -9.36 32.97 5.52
C ASP A 147 -10.70 33.37 4.85
N ASP A 148 -11.13 32.60 3.85
CA ASP A 148 -12.41 32.80 3.15
C ASP A 148 -13.61 32.11 3.85
N GLY A 149 -13.39 31.47 4.99
CA GLY A 149 -14.42 30.80 5.78
C GLY A 149 -14.74 29.37 5.37
N ARG A 150 -14.13 28.82 4.29
CA ARG A 150 -14.26 27.40 3.95
C ARG A 150 -13.61 26.52 5.03
N PRO A 151 -14.05 25.27 5.23
CA PRO A 151 -13.38 24.34 6.14
C PRO A 151 -11.93 24.11 5.70
N ASN A 152 -11.00 24.08 6.66
CA ASN A 152 -9.58 23.90 6.39
C ASN A 152 -9.19 22.43 6.49
N PHE A 153 -8.82 21.89 5.34
CA PHE A 153 -8.28 20.55 5.12
C PHE A 153 -6.83 20.60 4.62
N THR A 154 -6.22 21.79 4.51
CA THR A 154 -4.89 21.96 3.93
C THR A 154 -3.83 21.39 4.86
N GLY A 155 -3.00 20.49 4.33
CA GLY A 155 -1.99 19.80 5.12
C GLY A 155 -1.72 18.38 4.66
N ALA A 156 -0.74 17.75 5.32
CA ALA A 156 -0.49 16.33 5.22
C ALA A 156 -1.29 15.57 6.28
N TRP A 157 -1.94 14.49 5.85
CA TRP A 157 -2.81 13.66 6.66
C TRP A 157 -2.27 12.23 6.66
N THR A 158 -1.88 11.74 7.84
CA THR A 158 -1.21 10.45 8.02
C THR A 158 -2.06 9.50 8.87
N MET A 159 -1.71 8.21 8.90
CA MET A 159 -2.31 7.29 9.87
C MET A 159 -1.89 7.67 11.27
N GLY A 160 -2.87 7.79 12.17
CA GLY A 160 -2.66 8.15 13.56
C GLY A 160 -2.04 7.03 14.39
N PRO A 161 -1.84 7.29 15.69
CA PRO A 161 -1.09 6.39 16.54
C PRO A 161 -1.67 4.97 16.61
N GLY A 162 -0.83 3.96 16.34
CA GLY A 162 -1.23 2.55 16.38
C GLY A 162 -2.03 2.04 15.17
N GLY A 163 -2.33 2.88 14.17
CA GLY A 163 -3.12 2.51 12.99
C GLY A 163 -2.41 1.63 11.95
N GLY A 164 -1.16 1.21 12.20
CA GLY A 164 -0.32 0.48 11.23
C GLY A 164 0.40 -0.76 11.75
N MET A 165 0.27 -1.10 13.03
CA MET A 165 1.19 -2.06 13.68
C MET A 165 0.43 -3.01 14.60
N ALA A 166 0.06 -4.18 14.09
CA ALA A 166 0.02 -5.35 14.97
C ALA A 166 1.48 -5.72 15.28
N ALA A 167 1.84 -5.66 16.56
CA ALA A 167 3.17 -5.91 17.07
C ALA A 167 3.76 -7.27 16.62
N GLY A 168 5.01 -7.27 16.16
CA GLY A 168 5.87 -8.46 16.21
C GLY A 168 6.23 -9.16 14.90
N GLY A 169 6.00 -8.57 13.74
CA GLY A 169 6.55 -9.11 12.48
C GLY A 169 6.59 -8.06 11.38
N MET A 170 7.44 -8.26 10.36
CA MET A 170 7.53 -7.36 9.18
C MET A 170 6.19 -7.20 8.41
N GLY A 171 5.11 -7.87 8.83
CA GLY A 171 3.77 -7.77 8.25
C GLY A 171 3.09 -6.41 8.45
N MET A 172 2.46 -5.94 7.38
CA MET A 172 1.82 -4.63 7.27
C MET A 172 0.35 -4.75 7.69
N GLY A 173 -0.05 -4.05 8.76
CA GLY A 173 -1.40 -4.13 9.32
C GLY A 173 -2.05 -2.75 9.47
N GLY A 174 -2.90 -2.37 8.53
CA GLY A 174 -3.72 -1.16 8.62
C GLY A 174 -4.63 -1.07 7.41
N GLY A 175 -5.75 -1.81 7.43
CA GLY A 175 -6.77 -1.70 6.38
C GLY A 175 -7.74 -0.55 6.71
N PRO A 176 -8.64 -0.19 5.79
CA PRO A 176 -9.72 0.76 6.08
C PRO A 176 -10.45 0.33 7.36
N GLY A 177 -10.94 1.30 8.14
CA GLY A 177 -11.67 1.01 9.39
C GLY A 177 -12.90 0.12 9.17
N ASP A 178 -13.39 0.09 7.94
CA ASP A 178 -14.41 -0.83 7.45
C ASP A 178 -13.79 -1.86 6.47
N ARG A 179 -13.66 -3.11 6.90
CA ARG A 179 -13.15 -4.23 6.08
C ARG A 179 -14.26 -4.93 5.28
N THR A 180 -15.38 -4.27 5.04
CA THR A 180 -16.49 -4.84 4.28
C THR A 180 -16.02 -5.27 2.88
N PRO A 181 -16.15 -6.57 2.53
CA PRO A 181 -15.82 -7.05 1.20
C PRO A 181 -16.65 -6.32 0.12
N PRO A 182 -16.12 -6.20 -1.11
CA PRO A 182 -16.89 -5.63 -2.21
C PRO A 182 -18.19 -6.44 -2.43
N PRO A 183 -19.35 -5.78 -2.61
CA PRO A 183 -20.63 -6.43 -2.87
C PRO A 183 -20.73 -6.90 -4.33
N TYR A 184 -19.84 -7.82 -4.74
CA TYR A 184 -19.75 -8.28 -6.12
C TYR A 184 -21.03 -8.98 -6.60
N ASN A 185 -21.38 -8.73 -7.86
CA ASN A 185 -22.30 -9.56 -8.63
C ASN A 185 -21.56 -10.79 -9.20
N GLU A 186 -22.22 -11.57 -10.05
CA GLU A 186 -21.61 -12.75 -10.69
C GLU A 186 -20.39 -12.39 -11.56
N ALA A 187 -20.45 -11.29 -12.31
CA ALA A 187 -19.35 -10.84 -13.16
C ALA A 187 -18.15 -10.40 -12.31
N GLY A 188 -18.38 -9.63 -11.25
CA GLY A 188 -17.32 -9.20 -10.32
C GLY A 188 -16.65 -10.38 -9.61
N THR A 189 -17.44 -11.36 -9.17
CA THR A 189 -16.91 -12.59 -8.54
C THR A 189 -16.05 -13.39 -9.52
N THR A 190 -16.50 -13.51 -10.78
CA THR A 190 -15.76 -14.20 -11.83
C THR A 190 -14.46 -13.49 -12.17
N ALA A 191 -14.49 -12.16 -12.29
CA ALA A 191 -13.30 -11.35 -12.57
C ALA A 191 -12.28 -11.42 -11.43
N ALA A 192 -12.73 -11.38 -10.17
CA ALA A 192 -11.84 -11.50 -9.00
C ALA A 192 -11.19 -12.88 -8.91
N ALA A 193 -11.90 -13.95 -9.30
CA ALA A 193 -11.41 -15.33 -9.20
C ALA A 193 -10.25 -15.65 -10.17
N VAL A 194 -10.09 -14.87 -11.24
CA VAL A 194 -9.03 -15.05 -12.25
C VAL A 194 -7.89 -14.05 -12.10
N PHE A 195 -7.88 -13.24 -11.03
CA PHE A 195 -6.80 -12.29 -10.79
C PHE A 195 -5.44 -13.00 -10.71
N ASP A 196 -4.51 -12.54 -11.55
CA ASP A 196 -3.10 -12.87 -11.42
C ASP A 196 -2.38 -11.65 -10.83
N PRO A 197 -1.70 -11.78 -9.68
CA PRO A 197 -0.85 -10.72 -9.14
C PRO A 197 0.15 -10.10 -10.13
N VAL A 198 0.56 -10.81 -11.20
CA VAL A 198 1.43 -10.29 -12.26
C VAL A 198 0.69 -9.29 -13.17
N SER A 199 -0.64 -9.34 -13.26
CA SER A 199 -1.44 -8.43 -14.07
C SER A 199 -1.78 -7.10 -13.37
N ASP A 200 -1.33 -6.89 -12.13
CA ASP A 200 -1.49 -5.61 -11.43
C ASP A 200 -0.57 -4.54 -12.07
N PRO A 201 -1.09 -3.43 -12.61
CA PRO A 201 -0.29 -2.41 -13.30
C PRO A 201 0.91 -1.89 -12.50
N VAL A 202 0.80 -1.84 -11.17
CA VAL A 202 1.90 -1.35 -10.31
C VAL A 202 3.15 -2.21 -10.38
N VAL A 203 3.04 -3.47 -10.82
CA VAL A 203 4.17 -4.38 -11.05
C VAL A 203 5.09 -3.85 -12.16
N ALA A 204 4.51 -3.21 -13.17
CA ALA A 204 5.22 -2.55 -14.27
C ALA A 204 5.55 -1.08 -13.97
N CYS A 205 5.44 -0.65 -12.70
CA CYS A 205 5.56 0.74 -12.28
C CYS A 205 4.56 1.69 -12.95
N GLU A 206 3.43 1.18 -13.45
CA GLU A 206 2.32 2.00 -13.88
C GLU A 206 1.55 2.55 -12.66
N PRO A 207 0.93 3.75 -12.75
CA PRO A 207 0.16 4.30 -11.65
C PRO A 207 -0.98 3.35 -11.19
N PRO A 208 -1.27 3.27 -9.89
CA PRO A 208 -2.44 2.55 -9.41
C PRO A 208 -3.74 3.26 -9.85
N GLY A 209 -4.85 2.52 -9.86
CA GLY A 209 -6.17 3.11 -10.09
C GLY A 209 -6.64 4.04 -8.96
N LEU A 210 -7.54 4.98 -9.27
CA LEU A 210 -8.08 5.94 -8.31
C LEU A 210 -8.63 5.27 -7.06
N VAL A 211 -9.41 4.20 -7.21
CA VAL A 211 -10.05 3.53 -6.07
C VAL A 211 -9.00 3.03 -5.09
N ARG A 212 -7.92 2.42 -5.58
CA ARG A 212 -6.79 2.01 -4.73
C ARG A 212 -6.16 3.20 -4.01
N GLN A 213 -5.92 4.26 -4.76
CA GLN A 213 -5.20 5.43 -4.26
C GLN A 213 -6.04 6.29 -3.28
N ALA A 214 -7.34 6.45 -3.50
CA ALA A 214 -8.21 7.30 -2.69
C ALA A 214 -8.92 6.52 -1.57
N ALA A 215 -9.37 5.29 -1.82
CA ALA A 215 -10.20 4.53 -0.89
C ALA A 215 -9.44 3.46 -0.09
N PHE A 216 -8.28 2.99 -0.56
CA PHE A 216 -7.55 1.88 0.09
C PHE A 216 -6.17 2.25 0.62
N THR A 217 -5.62 3.41 0.27
CA THR A 217 -4.26 3.76 0.70
C THR A 217 -4.20 4.06 2.21
N PRO A 218 -3.46 3.27 3.01
CA PRO A 218 -3.09 3.67 4.37
C PRO A 218 -2.00 4.75 4.36
N HIS A 219 -1.45 5.09 3.19
CA HIS A 219 -0.32 6.00 3.11
C HIS A 219 -0.78 7.46 3.21
N PRO A 220 0.13 8.37 3.56
CA PRO A 220 -0.17 9.79 3.68
C PRO A 220 -0.68 10.43 2.40
N VAL A 221 -1.59 11.40 2.61
CA VAL A 221 -2.18 12.23 1.57
C VAL A 221 -1.95 13.68 1.95
N ARG A 222 -1.54 14.51 1.00
CA ARG A 222 -1.45 15.95 1.18
C ARG A 222 -2.56 16.61 0.39
N MET A 223 -3.29 17.50 1.06
CA MET A 223 -4.29 18.35 0.43
C MET A 223 -3.82 19.79 0.43
N THR A 224 -3.92 20.45 -0.72
CA THR A 224 -3.74 21.89 -0.87
C THR A 224 -5.04 22.48 -1.38
N GLN A 225 -5.66 23.39 -0.63
CA GLN A 225 -6.85 24.11 -1.07
C GLN A 225 -6.44 25.45 -1.66
N LEU A 226 -6.84 25.69 -2.91
CA LEU A 226 -6.70 26.97 -3.60
C LEU A 226 -8.09 27.59 -3.82
N ASP A 227 -8.13 28.79 -4.39
CA ASP A 227 -9.38 29.51 -4.63
C ASP A 227 -10.28 28.76 -5.63
N ASP A 228 -9.69 28.17 -6.67
CA ASP A 228 -10.41 27.55 -7.80
C ASP A 228 -10.28 26.01 -7.88
N ARG A 229 -9.44 25.40 -7.03
CA ARG A 229 -9.14 23.97 -7.10
C ARG A 229 -8.62 23.39 -5.80
N ILE A 230 -8.67 22.06 -5.71
CA ILE A 230 -7.99 21.25 -4.71
C ILE A 230 -6.87 20.47 -5.40
N ILE A 231 -5.70 20.39 -4.76
CA ILE A 231 -4.62 19.49 -5.17
C ILE A 231 -4.52 18.39 -4.13
N LEU A 232 -4.65 17.13 -4.57
CA LEU A 232 -4.41 15.95 -3.75
C LEU A 232 -3.16 15.21 -4.22
N GLU A 233 -2.24 14.97 -3.30
CA GLU A 233 -0.98 14.25 -3.54
C GLU A 233 -0.91 13.01 -2.65
N TYR A 234 -0.40 11.91 -3.19
CA TYR A 234 -0.32 10.63 -2.49
C TYR A 234 1.13 10.16 -2.37
N GLU A 235 1.54 9.77 -1.17
CA GLU A 235 2.93 9.37 -0.91
C GLU A 235 3.28 7.97 -1.49
N GLU A 236 2.32 7.04 -1.57
CA GLU A 236 2.58 5.62 -1.89
C GLU A 236 3.17 5.39 -3.28
N TYR A 237 2.60 6.05 -4.29
CA TYR A 237 2.97 5.90 -5.70
C TYR A 237 3.17 7.25 -6.40
N GLY A 238 3.19 8.36 -5.64
CA GLY A 238 3.41 9.70 -6.19
C GLY A 238 2.24 10.22 -7.01
N GLY A 239 1.05 9.64 -6.83
CA GLY A 239 -0.16 10.08 -7.51
C GLY A 239 -0.47 11.54 -7.18
N ARG A 240 -0.97 12.29 -8.17
CA ARG A 240 -1.37 13.69 -8.02
C ARG A 240 -2.65 13.95 -8.80
N ARG A 241 -3.61 14.62 -8.16
CA ARG A 241 -4.86 15.07 -8.77
C ARG A 241 -5.01 16.57 -8.60
N GLU A 242 -5.30 17.27 -9.69
CA GLU A 242 -5.82 18.64 -9.66
C GLU A 242 -7.32 18.58 -9.90
N ILE A 243 -8.10 19.15 -8.98
CA ILE A 243 -9.53 18.95 -8.89
C ILE A 243 -10.19 20.32 -8.87
N LEU A 244 -10.81 20.70 -9.99
CA LEU A 244 -11.46 22.01 -10.09
C LEU A 244 -12.68 22.08 -9.18
N LEU A 245 -12.87 23.25 -8.57
CA LEU A 245 -14.06 23.53 -7.78
C LEU A 245 -15.22 23.94 -8.69
N ASP A 246 -16.41 23.41 -8.40
CA ASP A 246 -17.69 23.75 -9.02
C ASP A 246 -17.70 23.63 -10.56
N ALA A 247 -16.85 22.76 -11.10
CA ALA A 247 -16.78 22.44 -12.52
C ALA A 247 -17.58 21.17 -12.85
N PRO A 248 -18.13 21.03 -14.07
CA PRO A 248 -18.70 19.76 -14.49
C PRO A 248 -17.58 18.72 -14.67
N LEU A 249 -17.88 17.45 -14.37
CA LEU A 249 -17.02 16.36 -14.84
C LEU A 249 -16.98 16.36 -16.37
N PRO A 250 -15.82 16.12 -16.97
CA PRO A 250 -15.72 15.98 -18.41
C PRO A 250 -16.55 14.78 -18.88
N GLY A 251 -17.19 14.91 -20.04
CA GLY A 251 -18.06 13.89 -20.63
C GLY A 251 -17.29 12.75 -21.27
N ASP A 252 -17.40 12.61 -22.59
CA ASP A 252 -16.64 11.60 -23.35
C ASP A 252 -15.15 11.99 -23.42
N VAL A 253 -14.34 11.33 -22.60
CA VAL A 253 -12.89 11.56 -22.48
C VAL A 253 -12.15 10.25 -22.46
N GLU A 254 -10.88 10.29 -22.86
CA GLU A 254 -9.98 9.15 -22.68
C GLU A 254 -9.80 8.86 -21.19
N HIS A 255 -10.01 7.60 -20.81
CA HIS A 255 -9.92 7.16 -19.43
C HIS A 255 -8.46 7.13 -18.97
N THR A 256 -8.23 7.43 -17.70
CA THR A 256 -6.89 7.36 -17.07
C THR A 256 -6.93 6.58 -15.77
N HIS A 257 -5.76 6.22 -15.22
CA HIS A 257 -5.68 5.49 -13.94
C HIS A 257 -6.37 6.26 -12.79
N LEU A 258 -6.21 7.59 -12.75
CA LEU A 258 -6.79 8.44 -11.70
C LEU A 258 -8.09 9.13 -12.13
N GLY A 259 -8.47 9.02 -13.41
CA GLY A 259 -9.66 9.62 -14.00
C GLY A 259 -9.66 11.15 -13.91
N TYR A 260 -10.87 11.69 -13.88
CA TYR A 260 -11.14 13.11 -13.74
C TYR A 260 -12.03 13.32 -12.53
N SER A 261 -11.75 14.38 -11.78
CA SER A 261 -12.45 14.71 -10.55
C SER A 261 -12.95 16.15 -10.59
N THR A 262 -14.09 16.39 -9.96
CA THR A 262 -14.58 17.73 -9.63
C THR A 262 -14.92 17.79 -8.14
N ALA A 263 -14.82 18.97 -7.55
CA ALA A 263 -15.06 19.18 -6.14
C ALA A 263 -16.08 20.28 -5.89
N ARG A 264 -16.80 20.19 -4.77
CA ARG A 264 -17.66 21.24 -4.24
C ARG A 264 -17.67 21.20 -2.72
N TYR A 265 -18.06 22.29 -2.09
CA TYR A 265 -18.33 22.31 -0.65
C TYR A 265 -19.84 22.20 -0.39
N GLU A 266 -20.21 21.29 0.50
CA GLU A 266 -21.56 21.14 1.05
C GLU A 266 -21.49 21.44 2.56
N GLY A 267 -21.65 22.71 2.92
CA GLY A 267 -21.36 23.18 4.28
C GLY A 267 -19.89 22.96 4.62
N ASP A 268 -19.63 22.24 5.73
CA ASP A 268 -18.28 21.92 6.20
C ASP A 268 -17.71 20.63 5.57
N THR A 269 -18.35 20.11 4.51
CA THR A 269 -17.91 18.90 3.79
C THR A 269 -17.34 19.26 2.44
N LEU A 270 -16.13 18.80 2.13
CA LEU A 270 -15.64 18.77 0.76
C LEU A 270 -16.13 17.46 0.11
N VAL A 271 -16.84 17.57 -1.01
CA VAL A 271 -17.33 16.45 -1.80
C VAL A 271 -16.57 16.44 -3.11
N ILE A 272 -15.99 15.29 -3.46
CA ILE A 272 -15.28 15.08 -4.73
C ILE A 272 -15.97 13.95 -5.49
N GLU A 273 -16.35 14.21 -6.73
CA GLU A 273 -16.92 13.21 -7.63
C GLU A 273 -15.91 12.89 -8.72
N SER A 274 -15.74 11.61 -9.05
CA SER A 274 -14.79 11.20 -10.10
C SER A 274 -15.37 10.13 -11.04
N GLY A 275 -14.92 10.19 -12.30
CA GLY A 275 -15.23 9.24 -13.37
C GLY A 275 -14.13 9.21 -14.45
N GLY A 276 -14.39 8.53 -15.58
CA GLY A 276 -13.40 8.38 -16.66
C GLY A 276 -12.20 7.53 -16.24
N LEU A 277 -12.45 6.46 -15.47
CA LEU A 277 -11.43 5.61 -14.88
C LEU A 277 -11.08 4.43 -15.79
N LEU A 278 -9.80 4.06 -15.89
CA LEU A 278 -9.42 2.77 -16.45
C LEU A 278 -9.88 1.63 -15.54
N GLU A 279 -10.10 0.44 -16.13
CA GLU A 279 -10.22 -0.78 -15.35
C GLU A 279 -8.95 -0.98 -14.52
N ASN A 280 -9.12 -1.36 -13.25
CA ASN A 280 -8.00 -1.46 -12.33
C ASN A 280 -8.34 -2.38 -11.14
N TYR A 281 -7.39 -2.51 -10.21
CA TYR A 281 -7.57 -3.25 -8.97
C TYR A 281 -7.53 -2.31 -7.77
N THR A 282 -8.40 -2.54 -6.78
CA THR A 282 -8.49 -1.70 -5.58
C THR A 282 -7.43 -2.01 -4.54
N SER A 283 -6.85 -3.21 -4.62
CA SER A 283 -5.68 -3.60 -3.86
C SER A 283 -4.96 -4.69 -4.63
N PRO A 284 -3.69 -4.96 -4.32
CA PRO A 284 -2.96 -6.08 -4.92
C PRO A 284 -3.47 -7.48 -4.56
N ASN A 285 -4.52 -7.58 -3.76
CA ASN A 285 -5.21 -8.85 -3.53
C ASN A 285 -6.28 -9.13 -4.59
N GLY A 286 -6.43 -8.26 -5.60
CA GLY A 286 -7.17 -8.60 -6.82
C GLY A 286 -8.65 -8.31 -6.79
N ASN A 287 -9.06 -7.20 -6.17
CA ASN A 287 -10.45 -6.74 -6.24
C ASN A 287 -10.64 -5.85 -7.48
N PRO A 288 -11.19 -6.36 -8.60
CA PRO A 288 -11.38 -5.58 -9.82
C PRO A 288 -12.43 -4.49 -9.64
N VAL A 289 -12.21 -3.39 -10.36
CA VAL A 289 -13.17 -2.32 -10.66
C VAL A 289 -13.09 -2.02 -12.15
N SER A 290 -14.25 -1.89 -12.79
CA SER A 290 -14.37 -1.71 -14.24
C SER A 290 -14.08 -0.27 -14.64
N ASN A 291 -13.96 -0.04 -15.95
CA ASN A 291 -13.84 1.31 -16.50
C ASN A 291 -15.13 2.16 -16.38
N GLN A 292 -16.25 1.58 -15.92
CA GLN A 292 -17.50 2.30 -15.62
C GLN A 292 -17.59 2.71 -14.15
N THR A 293 -16.51 2.55 -13.39
CA THR A 293 -16.47 2.93 -11.98
C THR A 293 -16.56 4.45 -11.84
N THR A 294 -17.35 4.86 -10.86
CA THR A 294 -17.43 6.24 -10.36
C THR A 294 -17.20 6.26 -8.86
N THR A 295 -16.71 7.38 -8.35
CA THR A 295 -16.49 7.55 -6.92
C THR A 295 -17.09 8.86 -6.41
N ILE A 296 -17.56 8.84 -5.17
CA ILE A 296 -17.89 10.03 -4.38
C ILE A 296 -17.02 9.96 -3.13
N GLU A 297 -16.08 10.89 -3.00
CA GLU A 297 -15.26 11.06 -1.81
C GLU A 297 -15.82 12.22 -0.98
N THR A 298 -15.91 12.04 0.33
CA THR A 298 -16.25 13.12 1.27
C THR A 298 -15.15 13.27 2.31
N PHE A 299 -14.80 14.53 2.58
CA PHE A 299 -13.79 14.91 3.55
C PHE A 299 -14.42 15.81 4.62
N ARG A 300 -14.24 15.45 5.89
CA ARG A 300 -14.78 16.19 7.04
C ARG A 300 -13.77 16.28 8.17
N ARG A 301 -13.70 17.43 8.84
CA ARG A 301 -12.93 17.56 10.08
C ARG A 301 -13.62 16.75 11.17
N MET A 302 -12.83 15.94 11.87
CA MET A 302 -13.23 15.10 13.00
C MET A 302 -12.22 15.23 14.13
N ASP A 303 -11.81 16.47 14.40
CA ASP A 303 -10.81 16.79 15.42
C ASP A 303 -11.10 16.08 16.73
N ASP A 304 -10.04 15.48 17.26
CA ASP A 304 -10.04 14.79 18.53
C ASP A 304 -9.31 15.68 19.56
N PRO A 305 -9.84 15.93 20.75
CA PRO A 305 -9.17 16.79 21.73
C PRO A 305 -7.89 16.16 22.31
N ASP A 306 -7.77 14.83 22.29
CA ASP A 306 -6.64 14.07 22.82
C ASP A 306 -5.56 13.83 21.74
N ILE A 307 -5.97 13.74 20.47
CA ILE A 307 -5.10 13.44 19.31
C ILE A 307 -5.03 14.62 18.32
N GLY A 308 -5.75 15.72 18.53
CA GLY A 308 -5.83 16.93 17.69
C GLY A 308 -6.47 16.77 16.31
N ALA A 309 -6.02 17.54 15.32
CA ALA A 309 -6.75 17.71 14.07
C ALA A 309 -6.84 16.41 13.26
N ALA A 310 -8.06 15.99 12.93
CA ALA A 310 -8.30 14.75 12.21
C ALA A 310 -9.25 14.97 11.03
N LEU A 311 -9.07 14.14 10.01
CA LEU A 311 -9.80 14.17 8.75
C LEU A 311 -10.44 12.80 8.56
N ALA A 312 -11.77 12.78 8.55
CA ALA A 312 -12.54 11.64 8.11
C ALA A 312 -12.65 11.67 6.58
N LEU A 313 -12.26 10.57 5.96
CA LEU A 313 -12.39 10.34 4.52
C LEU A 313 -13.39 9.20 4.34
N GLU A 314 -14.41 9.42 3.54
CA GLU A 314 -15.31 8.38 3.09
C GLU A 314 -15.29 8.33 1.57
N THR A 315 -15.16 7.15 0.99
CA THR A 315 -15.26 6.95 -0.45
C THR A 315 -16.36 5.95 -0.75
N ILE A 316 -17.36 6.39 -1.50
CA ILE A 316 -18.41 5.54 -2.06
C ILE A 316 -18.01 5.20 -3.48
N ILE A 317 -17.91 3.90 -3.77
CA ILE A 317 -17.53 3.35 -5.06
C ILE A 317 -18.79 2.76 -5.70
N THR A 318 -19.08 3.16 -6.93
CA THR A 318 -20.17 2.57 -7.73
C THR A 318 -19.60 2.03 -9.03
N ASP A 319 -19.85 0.75 -9.30
CA ASP A 319 -19.42 0.07 -10.51
C ASP A 319 -20.56 -0.82 -11.00
N PRO A 320 -21.29 -0.42 -12.07
CA PRO A 320 -22.45 -1.17 -12.56
C PRO A 320 -22.08 -2.50 -13.21
N VAL A 321 -20.80 -2.72 -13.56
CA VAL A 321 -20.35 -3.96 -14.19
C VAL A 321 -20.11 -5.03 -13.14
N TYR A 322 -19.43 -4.69 -12.04
CA TYR A 322 -19.00 -5.68 -11.05
C TYR A 322 -19.76 -5.64 -9.73
N LEU A 323 -20.36 -4.53 -9.32
CA LEU A 323 -21.00 -4.40 -8.01
C LEU A 323 -22.53 -4.50 -8.10
N THR A 324 -23.13 -5.06 -7.05
CA THR A 324 -24.61 -5.09 -6.88
C THR A 324 -25.19 -3.79 -6.30
N GLY A 325 -24.32 -2.93 -5.76
CA GLY A 325 -24.66 -1.64 -5.18
C GLY A 325 -23.40 -0.90 -4.72
N PRO A 326 -23.55 0.30 -4.14
CA PRO A 326 -22.42 1.10 -3.69
C PRO A 326 -21.57 0.39 -2.62
N TRP A 327 -20.25 0.51 -2.72
CA TRP A 327 -19.28 0.03 -1.74
C TRP A 327 -18.61 1.20 -1.04
N THR A 328 -18.68 1.25 0.28
CA THR A 328 -18.19 2.39 1.06
C THR A 328 -16.97 2.01 1.88
N LEU A 329 -15.92 2.84 1.80
CA LEU A 329 -14.69 2.70 2.57
C LEU A 329 -14.47 3.97 3.38
N ARG A 330 -13.91 3.81 4.58
CA ARG A 330 -13.69 4.91 5.52
C ARG A 330 -12.29 4.88 6.12
N TRP A 331 -11.71 6.06 6.23
CA TRP A 331 -10.45 6.31 6.92
C TRP A 331 -10.60 7.47 7.90
N LEU A 332 -9.80 7.40 8.95
CA LEU A 332 -9.52 8.54 9.81
C LEU A 332 -8.01 8.79 9.74
N LYS A 333 -7.63 9.97 9.25
CA LYS A 333 -6.24 10.42 9.14
C LYS A 333 -6.03 11.66 9.99
N TYR A 334 -4.81 11.88 10.44
CA TYR A 334 -4.48 12.93 11.40
C TYR A 334 -3.49 13.91 10.79
N TYR A 335 -3.68 15.18 11.10
CA TYR A 335 -2.82 16.24 10.61
C TYR A 335 -1.40 16.02 11.12
N THR A 336 -0.43 16.11 10.23
CA THR A 336 0.98 16.00 10.59
C THR A 336 1.71 17.22 10.02
N PRO A 337 2.04 18.22 10.87
CA PRO A 337 2.78 19.39 10.41
C PRO A 337 4.18 18.98 9.92
N ASP A 338 4.69 19.73 8.94
CA ASP A 338 6.03 19.55 8.38
C ASP A 338 6.32 18.12 7.86
N TYR A 339 5.27 17.36 7.52
CA TYR A 339 5.42 16.01 7.00
C TYR A 339 5.99 16.04 5.58
N GLU A 340 7.22 15.57 5.45
CA GLU A 340 7.89 15.38 4.17
C GLU A 340 7.57 14.01 3.58
N PHE A 341 7.10 14.06 2.32
CA PHE A 341 6.85 12.86 1.55
C PHE A 341 8.18 12.19 1.21
N ILE A 342 8.22 10.87 1.37
CA ILE A 342 9.34 10.09 0.83
C ILE A 342 9.23 10.10 -0.70
N PRO A 343 10.34 10.35 -1.43
CA PRO A 343 10.34 10.30 -2.88
C PRO A 343 9.89 8.92 -3.41
N VAL A 344 9.34 8.91 -4.61
CA VAL A 344 8.91 7.70 -5.31
C VAL A 344 9.91 7.44 -6.44
N ASP A 345 10.55 6.27 -6.42
CA ASP A 345 11.46 5.79 -7.46
C ASP A 345 11.17 4.30 -7.73
N CYS A 346 10.08 4.04 -8.45
CA CYS A 346 9.70 2.66 -8.78
C CYS A 346 10.65 2.07 -9.82
N ARG A 347 11.31 0.97 -9.46
CA ARG A 347 12.17 0.19 -10.36
C ARG A 347 11.58 -1.20 -10.60
N VAL A 348 11.19 -1.47 -11.84
CA VAL A 348 10.61 -2.75 -12.27
C VAL A 348 11.51 -3.91 -11.80
N PRO A 349 11.02 -4.82 -10.94
CA PRO A 349 11.80 -5.94 -10.45
C PRO A 349 12.32 -6.85 -11.58
N PRO A 350 13.54 -7.42 -11.45
CA PRO A 350 14.11 -8.33 -12.46
C PRO A 350 13.21 -9.50 -12.83
N VAL A 351 12.39 -9.99 -11.90
CA VAL A 351 11.44 -11.10 -12.13
C VAL A 351 10.37 -10.78 -13.20
N TYR A 352 10.15 -9.49 -13.51
CA TYR A 352 9.19 -9.03 -14.52
C TYR A 352 9.85 -8.46 -15.77
N GLN A 353 11.18 -8.40 -15.80
CA GLN A 353 11.90 -7.96 -16.98
C GLN A 353 11.97 -9.12 -17.99
N PRO A 354 11.85 -8.85 -19.30
CA PRO A 354 12.05 -9.90 -20.30
C PRO A 354 13.46 -10.49 -20.17
N PRO A 355 13.64 -11.80 -20.45
CA PRO A 355 14.97 -12.41 -20.46
C PRO A 355 15.84 -11.68 -21.50
N GLY A 356 17.01 -11.24 -21.06
CA GLY A 356 17.99 -10.49 -21.87
C GLY A 356 18.70 -11.33 -22.92
#